data_AF-A0A9E7FTF0-F1
#
_entry.id   AF-A0A9E7FTF0-F1
#
_cell.length_a   1.000
_cell.length_b   1.000
_cell.length_c   1.000
_cell.angle_alpha   90.00
_cell.angle_beta   90.00
_cell.angle_gamma   90.00
#
_symmetry.space_group_name_H-M   'P 1'
#
loop_
_entity.id
_entity.type
_entity.pdbx_description
1 polymer ?
#
loop_
_entity_poly.entity_id
_entity_poly.type
_entity_poly.pdbx_seq_one_letter_code
_entity_poly.pdbx_strand_id
1 'polypeptide(L)'
;MEIRVKGQDVAFEPAKLLWLIQRDFLQGKSVQEMVNEALRRIPNNNGDRNIDQVNQIRDSLAIMGDNSTAFSLPQPHLQRTKLCDMKDNELDQLYVKRREQLKKLVATIIHPKVVQGKPLNGKDFVAFLEQILEALNKGEIPSTGSIVEVFNKVILDRCLKLYSQQMDILRLPIQENRLQEVHEESKADAKKLFDQQHFGRHHAERSVLKLDDEIQKVYRTFLLANEYHSSKLCEARYTECEDKMDHLQVMRLPSMAKFNAGFLQCDQTFERDCVGPSKETYKQKMMKMLGKSRSLFIKDYNQRLSNWLVTFSLIVAIVGRFIIKFILLEISGWLMFIFLETYTRMFWSSESLYYNPAWHIIVSTWETIVYSPILDLDRQDFLQFLVTISTDIWAIPIGILLLVLLVYWRCYGRRKHGSRSLLPLYNSRQKTGSNRPRTD
;
A
#
# COMPACT_ATOMS: atom_id res chain seq x y z
N MET A 1 -41.83 3.91 -10.37
CA MET A 1 -42.44 2.66 -9.88
C MET A 1 -41.58 1.52 -10.41
N GLU A 2 -40.64 1.04 -9.58
CA GLU A 2 -39.67 0.02 -9.96
C GLU A 2 -40.37 -1.33 -10.18
N ILE A 3 -40.29 -1.83 -11.40
CA ILE A 3 -40.83 -3.14 -11.76
C ILE A 3 -39.76 -4.19 -11.41
N ARG A 4 -39.91 -4.79 -10.23
CA ARG A 4 -39.14 -5.94 -9.72
C ARG A 4 -39.63 -7.20 -10.46
N VAL A 5 -38.78 -7.89 -11.22
CA VAL A 5 -39.15 -9.13 -11.95
C VAL A 5 -38.30 -10.30 -11.47
N LYS A 6 -38.96 -11.39 -11.06
CA LYS A 6 -38.37 -12.68 -10.66
C LYS A 6 -37.79 -13.38 -11.90
N GLY A 7 -36.57 -13.88 -11.78
CA GLY A 7 -35.79 -14.46 -12.88
C GLY A 7 -36.24 -15.84 -13.34
N GLN A 8 -37.21 -15.90 -14.25
CA GLN A 8 -37.52 -17.14 -14.97
C GLN A 8 -37.87 -16.97 -16.45
N ASP A 9 -38.17 -15.76 -16.92
CA ASP A 9 -38.58 -15.53 -18.30
C ASP A 9 -37.47 -14.89 -19.14
N VAL A 10 -37.20 -15.51 -20.30
CA VAL A 10 -36.24 -15.08 -21.30
C VAL A 10 -36.42 -13.59 -21.60
N ALA A 11 -35.37 -12.78 -21.42
CA ALA A 11 -35.44 -11.32 -21.57
C ALA A 11 -35.87 -10.87 -22.98
N PHE A 12 -35.60 -11.68 -24.01
CA PHE A 12 -36.03 -11.44 -25.39
C PHE A 12 -36.02 -12.75 -26.19
N GLU A 13 -37.16 -13.12 -26.76
CA GLU A 13 -37.24 -14.26 -27.68
C GLU A 13 -36.89 -13.79 -29.11
N PRO A 14 -35.85 -14.37 -29.76
CA PRO A 14 -35.53 -14.04 -31.14
C PRO A 14 -36.73 -14.40 -32.04
N ALA A 15 -37.03 -13.53 -33.00
CA ALA A 15 -38.13 -13.80 -33.93
C ALA A 15 -37.78 -15.02 -34.80
N LYS A 16 -38.79 -15.78 -35.22
CA LYS A 16 -38.60 -16.84 -36.23
C LYS A 16 -38.00 -16.24 -37.50
N LEU A 17 -36.88 -16.82 -37.95
CA LEU A 17 -36.20 -16.39 -39.15
C LEU A 17 -36.85 -17.02 -40.39
N LEU A 18 -37.29 -16.20 -41.34
CA LEU A 18 -37.87 -16.66 -42.61
C LEU A 18 -36.90 -16.35 -43.77
N TRP A 19 -36.33 -17.40 -44.37
CA TRP A 19 -35.50 -17.29 -45.56
C TRP A 19 -36.37 -17.28 -46.80
N LEU A 20 -36.53 -16.11 -47.42
CA LEU A 20 -37.20 -15.99 -48.71
C LEU A 20 -36.18 -16.11 -49.84
N ILE A 21 -36.22 -17.22 -50.57
CA ILE A 21 -35.27 -17.53 -51.65
C ILE A 21 -35.95 -17.33 -53.00
N GLN A 22 -35.52 -16.29 -53.73
CA GLN A 22 -35.98 -16.02 -55.08
C GLN A 22 -34.99 -16.62 -56.09
N ARG A 23 -35.15 -17.91 -56.38
CA ARG A 23 -34.38 -18.61 -57.42
C ARG A 23 -35.28 -19.59 -58.16
N ASP A 24 -35.16 -19.58 -59.49
CA ASP A 24 -35.98 -20.39 -60.41
C ASP A 24 -35.47 -21.82 -60.59
N PHE A 25 -34.31 -22.16 -60.01
CA PHE A 25 -33.61 -23.43 -60.28
C PHE A 25 -33.24 -24.14 -58.99
N LEU A 26 -34.20 -24.87 -58.42
CA LEU A 26 -33.92 -25.93 -57.45
C LEU A 26 -34.52 -27.23 -57.96
N GLN A 27 -33.75 -27.92 -58.79
CA GLN A 27 -34.04 -29.31 -59.13
C GLN A 27 -33.29 -30.20 -58.13
N GLY A 28 -34.02 -31.06 -57.42
CA GLY A 28 -33.45 -32.16 -56.61
C GLY A 28 -33.43 -32.00 -55.09
N LYS A 29 -33.33 -30.79 -54.53
CA LYS A 29 -33.32 -30.55 -53.06
C LYS A 29 -34.44 -29.61 -52.64
N SER A 30 -34.97 -29.80 -51.42
CA SER A 30 -35.90 -28.83 -50.84
C SER A 30 -35.17 -27.54 -50.43
N VAL A 31 -35.90 -26.41 -50.39
CA VAL A 31 -35.33 -25.11 -49.99
C VAL A 31 -34.81 -25.15 -48.56
N GLN A 32 -35.51 -25.88 -47.68
CA GLN A 32 -35.13 -26.05 -46.29
C GLN A 32 -33.83 -26.86 -46.16
N GLU A 33 -33.67 -27.95 -46.92
CA GLU A 33 -32.43 -28.71 -46.96
C GLU A 33 -31.24 -27.85 -47.38
N MET A 34 -31.43 -26.99 -48.38
CA MET A 34 -30.36 -26.08 -48.82
C MET A 34 -29.93 -25.12 -47.71
N VAL A 35 -30.88 -24.49 -47.00
CA VAL A 35 -30.56 -23.59 -45.90
C VAL A 35 -29.85 -24.35 -44.78
N ASN A 36 -30.36 -25.54 -44.43
CA ASN A 36 -29.75 -26.38 -43.41
C ASN A 36 -28.30 -26.78 -43.77
N GLU A 37 -28.03 -27.09 -45.04
CA GLU A 37 -26.68 -27.39 -45.53
C GLU A 37 -25.78 -26.14 -45.55
N ALA A 38 -26.32 -24.99 -45.98
CA ALA A 38 -25.57 -23.74 -46.06
C ALA A 38 -25.15 -23.20 -44.68
N LEU A 39 -25.92 -23.51 -43.64
CA LEU A 39 -25.62 -23.14 -42.25
C LEU A 39 -24.66 -24.12 -41.56
N ARG A 40 -24.34 -25.28 -42.16
CA ARG A 40 -23.34 -26.19 -41.58
C ARG A 40 -21.95 -25.58 -41.63
N ARG A 41 -21.22 -25.79 -40.55
CA ARG A 41 -19.82 -25.40 -40.40
C ARG A 41 -18.95 -26.06 -41.49
N ILE A 42 -18.03 -25.30 -42.07
CA ILE A 42 -17.02 -25.84 -42.99
C ILE A 42 -15.80 -26.28 -42.17
N PRO A 43 -15.25 -27.49 -42.39
CA PRO A 43 -14.01 -27.93 -41.75
C PRO A 43 -12.85 -26.99 -42.06
N ASN A 44 -12.12 -26.55 -41.02
CA ASN A 44 -10.98 -25.64 -41.16
C ASN A 44 -9.66 -26.31 -40.70
N ASN A 45 -9.25 -27.37 -41.41
CA ASN A 45 -8.07 -28.17 -41.00
C ASN A 45 -6.74 -27.39 -41.10
N ASN A 46 -6.71 -26.33 -41.90
CA ASN A 46 -5.50 -25.53 -42.17
C ASN A 46 -5.43 -24.23 -41.36
N GLY A 47 -6.43 -23.93 -40.51
CA GLY A 47 -6.47 -22.72 -39.69
C GLY A 47 -6.63 -21.41 -40.48
N ASP A 48 -7.36 -21.43 -41.59
CA ASP A 48 -7.62 -20.23 -42.39
C ASP A 48 -8.57 -19.27 -41.66
N ARG A 49 -8.12 -18.04 -41.41
CA ARG A 49 -8.89 -17.00 -40.72
C ARG A 49 -10.19 -16.64 -41.44
N ASN A 50 -10.22 -16.73 -42.77
CA ASN A 50 -11.43 -16.41 -43.54
C ASN A 50 -12.51 -17.49 -43.33
N ILE A 51 -12.10 -18.76 -43.22
CA ILE A 51 -13.03 -19.86 -42.92
C ILE A 51 -13.56 -19.72 -41.49
N ASP A 52 -12.72 -19.30 -40.55
CA ASP A 52 -13.17 -19.02 -39.18
C ASP A 52 -14.20 -17.90 -39.11
N GLN A 53 -14.01 -16.81 -39.87
CA GLN A 53 -14.99 -15.73 -39.97
C GLN A 53 -16.32 -16.21 -40.59
N VAL A 54 -16.26 -16.97 -41.68
CA VAL A 54 -17.47 -17.53 -42.32
C VAL A 54 -18.19 -18.48 -41.36
N ASN A 55 -17.45 -19.33 -40.65
CA ASN A 55 -18.03 -20.22 -39.65
C ASN A 55 -18.62 -19.44 -38.48
N GLN A 56 -18.02 -18.33 -38.04
CA GLN A 56 -18.60 -17.46 -37.02
C GLN A 56 -19.95 -16.88 -37.46
N ILE A 57 -20.09 -16.47 -38.73
CA ILE A 57 -21.36 -16.01 -39.30
C ILE A 57 -22.39 -17.14 -39.32
N ARG A 58 -21.99 -18.33 -39.78
CA ARG A 58 -22.88 -19.51 -39.81
C ARG A 58 -23.33 -19.93 -38.42
N ASP A 59 -22.41 -19.98 -37.46
CA ASP A 59 -22.69 -20.32 -36.07
C ASP A 59 -23.68 -19.30 -35.47
N SER A 60 -23.50 -18.00 -35.78
CA SER A 60 -24.43 -16.94 -35.36
C SER A 60 -25.83 -17.08 -35.98
N LEU A 61 -25.91 -17.41 -37.26
CA LEU A 61 -27.18 -17.63 -37.97
C LEU A 61 -27.86 -18.94 -37.57
N ALA A 62 -27.09 -19.99 -37.25
CA ALA A 62 -27.59 -21.28 -36.80
C ALA A 62 -28.27 -21.19 -35.43
N ILE A 63 -27.80 -20.30 -34.53
CA ILE A 63 -28.48 -19.99 -33.27
C ILE A 63 -29.90 -19.44 -33.49
N MET A 64 -30.12 -18.71 -34.59
CA MET A 64 -31.45 -18.26 -35.04
C MET A 64 -32.13 -19.29 -35.97
N GLY A 65 -31.38 -20.32 -36.36
CA GLY A 65 -31.64 -21.30 -37.41
C GLY A 65 -32.48 -22.50 -36.96
N ASP A 66 -32.40 -22.90 -35.70
CA ASP A 66 -33.18 -24.04 -35.14
C ASP A 66 -34.69 -23.82 -35.24
N ASN A 67 -35.13 -22.56 -35.38
CA ASN A 67 -36.50 -22.14 -35.66
C ASN A 67 -36.66 -21.41 -37.00
N SER A 68 -35.74 -21.62 -37.94
CA SER A 68 -35.77 -20.97 -39.25
C SER A 68 -36.60 -21.75 -40.28
N THR A 69 -37.41 -21.01 -41.04
CA THR A 69 -38.23 -21.55 -42.12
C THR A 69 -37.69 -21.03 -43.45
N ALA A 70 -37.54 -21.89 -44.44
CA ALA A 70 -37.12 -21.50 -45.79
C ALA A 70 -38.28 -21.64 -46.78
N PHE A 71 -38.46 -20.65 -47.64
CA PHE A 71 -39.52 -20.61 -48.63
C PHE A 71 -39.01 -20.12 -49.98
N SER A 72 -39.29 -20.86 -51.05
CA SER A 72 -38.97 -20.44 -52.41
C SER A 72 -40.10 -19.64 -53.04
N LEU A 73 -39.77 -18.50 -53.63
CA LEU A 73 -40.68 -17.71 -54.44
C LEU A 73 -40.12 -17.61 -55.87
N PRO A 74 -40.82 -18.12 -56.90
CA PRO A 74 -40.30 -18.07 -58.26
C PRO A 74 -40.30 -16.63 -58.80
N GLN A 75 -39.68 -16.41 -59.95
CA GLN A 75 -39.73 -15.11 -60.61
C GLN A 75 -41.18 -14.76 -61.01
N PRO A 76 -41.69 -13.57 -60.64
CA PRO A 76 -43.07 -13.17 -60.92
C PRO A 76 -43.38 -12.94 -62.40
N HIS A 77 -42.44 -12.35 -63.14
CA HIS A 77 -42.56 -12.03 -64.56
C HIS A 77 -41.18 -11.73 -65.18
N LEU A 78 -41.04 -11.84 -66.50
CA LEU A 78 -39.78 -11.53 -67.21
C LEU A 78 -39.43 -10.04 -67.15
N GLN A 79 -40.43 -9.17 -67.29
CA GLN A 79 -40.28 -7.71 -67.23
C GLN A 79 -40.28 -7.21 -65.78
N ARG A 80 -39.10 -7.20 -65.16
CA ARG A 80 -38.93 -6.85 -63.73
C ARG A 80 -39.28 -5.39 -63.39
N THR A 81 -39.13 -4.46 -64.34
CA THR A 81 -39.33 -3.02 -64.12
C THR A 81 -40.78 -2.60 -64.03
N LYS A 82 -41.72 -3.44 -64.48
CA LYS A 82 -43.17 -3.14 -64.52
C LYS A 82 -43.99 -3.96 -63.52
N LEU A 83 -43.33 -4.67 -62.58
CA LEU A 83 -44.00 -5.59 -61.66
C LEU A 83 -45.06 -4.94 -60.76
N CYS A 84 -44.90 -3.66 -60.42
CA CYS A 84 -45.87 -2.94 -59.58
C CYS A 84 -47.12 -2.50 -60.36
N ASP A 85 -47.01 -2.37 -61.68
CA ASP A 85 -48.11 -1.93 -62.56
C ASP A 85 -48.92 -3.12 -63.11
N MET A 86 -48.34 -4.33 -63.01
CA MET A 86 -48.95 -5.58 -63.47
C MET A 86 -50.00 -6.09 -62.49
N LYS A 87 -51.11 -6.59 -63.04
CA LYS A 87 -52.13 -7.29 -62.27
C LYS A 87 -51.77 -8.77 -62.10
N ASP A 88 -52.41 -9.44 -61.13
CA ASP A 88 -52.13 -10.85 -60.82
C ASP A 88 -52.35 -11.81 -62.01
N ASN A 89 -53.20 -11.45 -62.96
CA ASN A 89 -53.43 -12.23 -64.18
C ASN A 89 -52.29 -12.11 -65.21
N GLU A 90 -51.45 -11.08 -65.10
CA GLU A 90 -50.27 -10.84 -65.94
C GLU A 90 -49.00 -11.49 -65.34
N LEU A 91 -49.07 -11.96 -64.10
CA LEU A 91 -47.98 -12.63 -63.41
C LEU A 91 -48.01 -14.14 -63.67
N ASP A 92 -46.87 -14.81 -63.45
CA ASP A 92 -46.79 -16.25 -63.45
C ASP A 92 -47.78 -16.84 -62.42
N GLN A 93 -48.67 -17.73 -62.85
CA GLN A 93 -49.67 -18.37 -62.00
C GLN A 93 -49.04 -19.17 -60.84
N LEU A 94 -47.87 -19.78 -61.07
CA LEU A 94 -47.11 -20.45 -60.03
C LEU A 94 -46.58 -19.46 -59.00
N TYR A 95 -46.13 -18.28 -59.42
CA TYR A 95 -45.75 -17.20 -58.52
C TYR A 95 -46.92 -16.75 -57.66
N VAL A 96 -48.07 -16.45 -58.27
CA VAL A 96 -49.27 -16.01 -57.53
C VAL A 96 -49.67 -17.06 -56.49
N LYS A 97 -49.71 -18.34 -56.87
CA LYS A 97 -49.99 -19.45 -55.95
C LYS A 97 -48.98 -19.54 -54.81
N ARG A 98 -47.67 -19.41 -55.10
CA ARG A 98 -46.60 -19.43 -54.08
C ARG A 98 -46.64 -18.22 -53.17
N ARG A 99 -46.96 -17.04 -53.69
CA ARG A 99 -47.14 -15.81 -52.92
C ARG A 99 -48.29 -15.95 -51.92
N GLU A 100 -49.42 -16.53 -52.33
CA GLU A 100 -50.54 -16.78 -51.40
C GLU A 100 -50.19 -17.86 -50.35
N GLN A 101 -49.41 -18.88 -50.71
CA GLN A 101 -48.86 -19.83 -49.74
C GLN A 101 -47.92 -19.17 -48.73
N LEU A 102 -47.08 -18.23 -49.17
CA LEU A 102 -46.18 -17.45 -48.31
C LEU A 102 -46.97 -16.61 -47.30
N LYS A 103 -48.03 -15.93 -47.73
CA LYS A 103 -48.91 -15.16 -46.81
C LYS A 103 -49.49 -16.05 -45.72
N LYS A 104 -49.97 -17.25 -46.09
CA LYS A 104 -50.48 -18.24 -45.13
C LYS A 104 -49.39 -18.73 -44.18
N LEU A 105 -48.20 -19.00 -44.70
CA LEU A 105 -47.05 -19.41 -43.88
C LEU A 105 -46.69 -18.34 -42.86
N VAL A 106 -46.57 -17.08 -43.28
CA VAL A 106 -46.29 -15.93 -42.41
C VAL A 106 -47.35 -15.84 -41.31
N ALA A 107 -48.64 -15.92 -41.66
CA ALA A 107 -49.73 -15.89 -40.68
C ALA A 107 -49.64 -17.00 -39.62
N THR A 108 -49.09 -18.18 -39.96
CA THR A 108 -48.91 -19.28 -39.02
C THR A 108 -47.68 -19.12 -38.11
N ILE A 109 -46.62 -18.44 -38.58
CA ILE A 109 -45.37 -18.31 -37.83
C ILE A 109 -45.29 -17.04 -36.98
N ILE A 110 -46.12 -16.03 -37.24
CA ILE A 110 -46.12 -14.78 -36.48
C ILE A 110 -46.59 -15.00 -35.05
N HIS A 111 -45.90 -14.35 -34.11
CA HIS A 111 -46.30 -14.27 -32.72
C HIS A 111 -46.06 -12.84 -32.21
N PRO A 112 -46.78 -12.38 -31.17
CA PRO A 112 -46.50 -11.11 -30.53
C PRO A 112 -45.04 -11.02 -30.11
N LYS A 113 -44.42 -9.85 -30.29
CA LYS A 113 -43.04 -9.64 -29.87
C LYS A 113 -43.01 -9.52 -28.35
N VAL A 114 -42.32 -10.42 -27.67
CA VAL A 114 -42.22 -10.44 -26.21
C VAL A 114 -40.87 -9.90 -25.76
N VAL A 115 -40.88 -8.94 -24.85
CA VAL A 115 -39.70 -8.36 -24.20
C VAL A 115 -39.93 -8.44 -22.70
N GLN A 116 -39.01 -9.08 -21.96
CA GLN A 116 -39.11 -9.28 -20.51
C GLN A 116 -40.45 -9.92 -20.06
N GLY A 117 -40.92 -10.93 -20.80
CA GLY A 117 -42.17 -11.63 -20.50
C GLY A 117 -43.45 -10.85 -20.81
N LYS A 118 -43.37 -9.62 -21.37
CA LYS A 118 -44.55 -8.83 -21.76
C LYS A 118 -44.63 -8.63 -23.28
N PRO A 119 -45.83 -8.70 -23.89
CA PRO A 119 -46.00 -8.35 -25.29
C PRO A 119 -45.73 -6.86 -25.49
N LEU A 120 -44.89 -6.54 -26.46
CA LEU A 120 -44.46 -5.20 -26.78
C LEU A 120 -45.60 -4.43 -27.47
N ASN A 121 -46.00 -3.30 -26.89
CA ASN A 121 -46.96 -2.38 -27.53
C ASN A 121 -46.21 -1.30 -28.34
N GLY A 122 -46.95 -0.48 -29.08
CA GLY A 122 -46.35 0.56 -29.93
C GLY A 122 -45.54 1.61 -29.18
N LYS A 123 -45.95 1.99 -27.96
CA LYS A 123 -45.21 2.98 -27.15
C LYS A 123 -43.90 2.39 -26.63
N ASP A 124 -43.96 1.17 -26.11
CA ASP A 124 -42.80 0.44 -25.60
C ASP A 124 -41.81 0.13 -26.72
N PHE A 125 -42.30 -0.16 -27.94
CA PHE A 125 -41.47 -0.33 -29.12
C PHE A 125 -40.70 0.94 -29.49
N VAL A 126 -41.35 2.10 -29.49
CA VAL A 126 -40.69 3.39 -29.79
C VAL A 126 -39.61 3.69 -28.75
N ALA A 127 -39.94 3.57 -27.46
CA ALA A 127 -38.97 3.80 -26.39
C ALA A 127 -37.76 2.84 -26.48
N PHE A 128 -38.02 1.58 -26.81
CA PHE A 128 -36.96 0.59 -27.02
C PHE A 128 -36.09 0.91 -28.24
N LEU A 129 -36.69 1.36 -29.34
CA LEU A 129 -35.98 1.76 -30.55
C LEU A 129 -35.09 2.99 -30.30
N GLU A 130 -35.59 3.99 -29.57
CA GLU A 130 -34.83 5.17 -29.16
C GLU A 130 -33.59 4.78 -28.34
N GLN A 131 -33.76 3.86 -27.38
CA GLN A 131 -32.65 3.34 -26.58
C GLN A 131 -31.59 2.65 -27.44
N ILE A 132 -32.02 1.84 -28.42
CA ILE A 132 -31.09 1.19 -29.36
C ILE A 132 -30.38 2.25 -30.20
N LEU A 133 -31.09 3.22 -30.76
CA LEU A 133 -30.51 4.29 -31.58
C LEU A 133 -29.49 5.12 -30.81
N GLU A 134 -29.76 5.44 -29.55
CA GLU A 134 -28.83 6.16 -28.69
C GLU A 134 -27.54 5.36 -28.45
N ALA A 135 -27.66 4.05 -28.22
CA ALA A 135 -26.52 3.16 -28.08
C ALA A 135 -25.70 3.03 -29.37
N LEU A 136 -26.37 2.89 -30.53
CA LEU A 136 -25.73 2.81 -31.84
C LEU A 136 -24.99 4.11 -32.18
N ASN A 137 -25.62 5.27 -31.92
CA ASN A 137 -25.04 6.59 -32.19
C ASN A 137 -23.83 6.90 -31.30
N LYS A 138 -23.71 6.26 -30.13
CA LYS A 138 -22.54 6.35 -29.25
C LYS A 138 -21.33 5.53 -29.74
N GLY A 139 -21.47 4.77 -30.84
CA GLY A 139 -20.33 4.25 -31.60
C GLY A 139 -19.82 2.86 -31.20
N GLU A 140 -20.60 2.04 -30.49
CA GLU A 140 -20.21 0.65 -30.17
C GLU A 140 -20.89 -0.36 -31.09
N ILE A 141 -20.42 -0.46 -32.34
CA ILE A 141 -20.63 -1.68 -33.14
C ILE A 141 -19.29 -2.13 -33.71
N PRO A 142 -18.62 -3.13 -33.12
CA PRO A 142 -17.55 -3.81 -33.82
C PRO A 142 -18.16 -4.53 -35.02
N SER A 143 -17.69 -4.18 -36.22
CA SER A 143 -18.15 -4.66 -37.53
C SER A 143 -17.99 -6.16 -37.79
N THR A 144 -17.63 -6.95 -36.76
CA THR A 144 -17.35 -8.39 -36.83
C THR A 144 -17.77 -9.17 -35.58
N GLY A 145 -18.31 -8.50 -34.55
CA GLY A 145 -18.76 -9.14 -33.30
C GLY A 145 -20.20 -9.65 -33.42
N SER A 146 -20.50 -10.76 -32.74
CA SER A 146 -21.89 -11.21 -32.58
C SER A 146 -22.69 -10.09 -31.90
N ILE A 147 -23.89 -9.78 -32.42
CA ILE A 147 -24.80 -8.78 -31.83
C ILE A 147 -25.00 -9.02 -30.33
N VAL A 148 -24.99 -10.29 -29.92
CA VAL A 148 -25.07 -10.72 -28.52
C VAL A 148 -23.89 -10.22 -27.68
N GLU A 149 -22.68 -10.23 -28.23
CA GLU A 149 -21.47 -9.77 -27.53
C GLU A 149 -21.49 -8.26 -27.28
N VAL A 150 -22.02 -7.49 -28.24
CA VAL A 150 -22.18 -6.03 -28.11
C VAL A 150 -23.15 -5.69 -26.98
N PHE A 151 -24.31 -6.35 -26.93
CA PHE A 151 -25.27 -6.13 -25.86
C PHE A 151 -24.75 -6.60 -24.50
N ASN A 152 -24.03 -7.73 -24.45
CA ASN A 152 -23.45 -8.23 -23.21
C ASN A 152 -22.29 -7.37 -22.70
N LYS A 153 -21.57 -6.64 -23.56
CA LYS A 153 -20.47 -5.76 -23.15
C LYS A 153 -20.91 -4.67 -22.16
N VAL A 154 -22.01 -3.98 -22.45
CA VAL A 154 -22.54 -2.93 -21.56
C VAL A 154 -22.91 -3.49 -20.17
N ILE A 155 -23.43 -4.73 -20.15
CA ILE A 155 -23.79 -5.42 -18.91
C ILE A 155 -22.52 -5.84 -18.15
N LEU A 156 -21.50 -6.34 -18.85
CA LEU A 156 -20.18 -6.65 -18.27
C LEU A 156 -19.59 -5.43 -17.59
N ASP A 157 -19.53 -4.29 -18.27
CA ASP A 157 -18.97 -3.05 -17.73
C ASP A 157 -19.73 -2.58 -16.48
N ARG A 158 -21.07 -2.73 -16.47
CA ARG A 158 -21.89 -2.41 -15.30
C ARG A 158 -21.63 -3.36 -14.13
N CYS A 159 -21.44 -4.66 -14.38
CA CYS A 159 -21.11 -5.64 -13.35
C CYS A 159 -19.72 -5.39 -12.77
N LEU A 160 -18.73 -5.09 -13.62
CA LEU A 160 -17.38 -4.72 -13.20
C LEU A 160 -17.36 -3.43 -12.38
N LYS A 161 -18.19 -2.46 -12.74
CA LYS A 161 -18.35 -1.23 -11.96
C LYS A 161 -18.94 -1.51 -10.58
N LEU A 162 -19.97 -2.35 -10.49
CA LEU A 162 -20.55 -2.76 -9.20
C LEU A 162 -19.51 -3.47 -8.33
N TYR A 163 -18.79 -4.44 -8.90
CA TYR A 163 -17.71 -5.15 -8.21
C TYR A 163 -16.64 -4.19 -7.70
N SER A 164 -16.16 -3.27 -8.56
CA SER A 164 -15.13 -2.30 -8.18
C SER A 164 -15.61 -1.38 -7.06
N GLN A 165 -16.86 -0.90 -7.12
CA GLN A 165 -17.44 -0.07 -6.07
C GLN A 165 -17.53 -0.78 -4.71
N GLN A 166 -17.87 -2.09 -4.70
CA GLN A 166 -17.88 -2.87 -3.46
C GLN A 166 -16.47 -3.09 -2.91
N MET A 167 -15.50 -3.37 -3.78
CA MET A 167 -14.10 -3.53 -3.39
C MET A 167 -13.47 -2.22 -2.89
N ASP A 168 -13.82 -1.07 -3.48
CA ASP A 168 -13.31 0.27 -3.11
C ASP A 168 -13.77 0.74 -1.71
N ILE A 169 -14.83 0.14 -1.15
CA ILE A 169 -15.26 0.43 0.23
C ILE A 169 -14.17 0.02 1.25
N LEU A 170 -13.33 -0.94 0.88
CA LEU A 170 -12.27 -1.44 1.74
C LEU A 170 -11.10 -0.45 1.80
N ARG A 171 -10.78 -0.02 3.03
CA ARG A 171 -9.57 0.77 3.29
C ARG A 171 -8.38 -0.16 3.45
N LEU A 172 -7.51 -0.18 2.44
CA LEU A 172 -6.24 -0.92 2.48
C LEU A 172 -5.24 -0.27 3.46
N PRO A 173 -4.34 -1.04 4.10
CA PRO A 173 -4.17 -2.49 3.99
C PRO A 173 -5.10 -3.30 4.91
N ILE A 174 -5.49 -4.49 4.46
CA ILE A 174 -6.32 -5.44 5.23
C ILE A 174 -5.75 -6.85 5.18
N GLN A 175 -6.24 -7.72 6.08
CA GLN A 175 -5.90 -9.14 6.09
C GLN A 175 -6.44 -9.85 4.84
N GLU A 176 -5.66 -10.80 4.31
CA GLU A 176 -6.01 -11.56 3.10
C GLU A 176 -7.35 -12.28 3.21
N ASN A 177 -7.64 -12.91 4.35
CA ASN A 177 -8.92 -13.62 4.56
C ASN A 177 -10.14 -12.73 4.36
N ARG A 178 -10.07 -11.49 4.87
CA ARG A 178 -11.17 -10.51 4.75
C ARG A 178 -11.26 -9.95 3.34
N LEU A 179 -10.13 -9.74 2.67
CA LEU A 179 -10.11 -9.33 1.26
C LEU A 179 -10.73 -10.39 0.36
N GLN A 180 -10.43 -11.68 0.63
CA GLN A 180 -10.97 -12.81 -0.10
C GLN A 180 -12.47 -13.00 0.15
N GLU A 181 -12.94 -12.84 1.40
CA GLU A 181 -14.36 -12.90 1.74
C GLU A 181 -15.18 -11.86 0.93
N VAL A 182 -14.73 -10.61 0.92
CA VAL A 182 -15.41 -9.54 0.19
C VAL A 182 -15.29 -9.71 -1.33
N HIS A 183 -14.17 -10.27 -1.82
CA HIS A 183 -14.03 -10.66 -3.22
C HIS A 183 -15.12 -11.66 -3.63
N GLU A 184 -15.31 -12.74 -2.87
CA GLU A 184 -16.29 -13.77 -3.19
C GLU A 184 -17.73 -13.23 -3.09
N GLU A 185 -18.04 -12.41 -2.08
CA GLU A 185 -19.35 -11.75 -1.95
C GLU A 185 -19.63 -10.82 -3.14
N SER A 186 -18.68 -9.93 -3.47
CA SER A 186 -18.83 -8.96 -4.56
C SER A 186 -18.89 -9.65 -5.92
N LYS A 187 -18.13 -10.74 -6.10
CA LYS A 187 -18.15 -11.58 -7.29
C LYS A 187 -19.50 -12.28 -7.44
N ALA A 188 -20.06 -12.80 -6.36
CA ALA A 188 -21.38 -13.44 -6.37
C ALA A 188 -22.48 -12.44 -6.73
N ASP A 189 -22.43 -11.22 -6.19
CA ASP A 189 -23.36 -10.13 -6.52
C ASP A 189 -23.26 -9.71 -7.99
N ALA A 190 -22.04 -9.53 -8.51
CA ALA A 190 -21.80 -9.20 -9.90
C ALA A 190 -22.31 -10.31 -10.84
N LYS A 191 -22.08 -11.59 -10.51
CA LYS A 191 -22.60 -12.73 -11.28
C LYS A 191 -24.12 -12.78 -11.27
N LYS A 192 -24.73 -12.58 -10.10
CA LYS A 192 -26.18 -12.52 -9.95
C LYS A 192 -26.81 -11.39 -10.77
N LEU A 193 -26.16 -10.23 -10.85
CA LEU A 193 -26.59 -9.13 -11.72
C LEU A 193 -26.47 -9.50 -13.20
N PHE A 194 -25.36 -10.14 -13.57
CA PHE A 194 -25.11 -10.58 -14.94
C PHE A 194 -26.14 -11.61 -15.41
N ASP A 195 -26.42 -12.63 -14.59
CA ASP A 195 -27.41 -13.69 -14.85
C ASP A 195 -28.83 -13.14 -15.08
N GLN A 196 -29.16 -12.01 -14.46
CA GLN A 196 -30.46 -11.36 -14.61
C GLN A 196 -30.61 -10.56 -15.92
N GLN A 197 -29.50 -10.09 -16.50
CA GLN A 197 -29.54 -9.10 -17.58
C GLN A 197 -28.95 -9.61 -18.90
N HIS A 198 -28.12 -10.66 -18.88
CA HIS A 198 -27.37 -11.09 -20.06
C HIS A 198 -28.26 -11.60 -21.20
N PHE A 199 -27.76 -11.46 -22.43
CA PHE A 199 -28.42 -11.88 -23.66
C PHE A 199 -27.86 -13.21 -24.19
N GLY A 200 -28.76 -14.09 -24.67
CA GLY A 200 -28.46 -15.32 -25.44
C GLY A 200 -27.89 -16.50 -24.64
N ARG A 201 -28.60 -17.64 -24.57
CA ARG A 201 -28.20 -18.83 -23.76
C ARG A 201 -26.81 -19.41 -24.10
N HIS A 202 -26.46 -19.57 -25.38
CA HIS A 202 -25.17 -20.17 -25.76
C HIS A 202 -23.98 -19.19 -25.77
N HIS A 203 -24.22 -17.90 -25.99
CA HIS A 203 -23.18 -16.87 -25.87
C HIS A 203 -23.02 -16.32 -24.44
N ALA A 204 -24.00 -16.58 -23.56
CA ALA A 204 -23.90 -16.27 -22.14
C ALA A 204 -22.72 -16.99 -21.51
N GLU A 205 -22.47 -18.27 -21.79
CA GLU A 205 -21.36 -19.02 -21.18
C GLU A 205 -19.99 -18.38 -21.48
N ARG A 206 -19.74 -17.99 -22.74
CA ARG A 206 -18.52 -17.26 -23.13
C ARG A 206 -18.45 -15.88 -22.47
N SER A 207 -19.58 -15.21 -22.31
CA SER A 207 -19.64 -13.89 -21.66
C SER A 207 -19.45 -13.98 -20.14
N VAL A 208 -19.92 -15.06 -19.49
CA VAL A 208 -19.69 -15.38 -18.08
C VAL A 208 -18.22 -15.66 -17.83
N LEU A 209 -17.57 -16.44 -18.69
CA LEU A 209 -16.12 -16.67 -18.61
C LEU A 209 -15.34 -15.35 -18.75
N LYS A 210 -15.78 -14.48 -19.66
CA LYS A 210 -15.18 -13.14 -19.85
C LYS A 210 -15.37 -12.26 -18.61
N LEU A 211 -16.54 -12.31 -17.96
CA LEU A 211 -16.78 -11.61 -16.69
C LEU A 211 -15.83 -12.10 -15.59
N ASP A 212 -15.67 -13.42 -15.46
CA ASP A 212 -14.79 -14.01 -14.44
C ASP A 212 -13.33 -13.59 -14.66
N ASP A 213 -12.85 -13.64 -15.90
CA ASP A 213 -11.49 -13.19 -16.28
C ASP A 213 -11.26 -11.70 -15.95
N GLU A 214 -12.20 -10.82 -16.31
CA GLU A 214 -12.08 -9.39 -16.02
C GLU A 214 -12.16 -9.10 -14.51
N ILE A 215 -13.03 -9.79 -13.76
CA ILE A 215 -13.06 -9.69 -12.29
C ILE A 215 -11.73 -10.14 -11.69
N GLN A 216 -11.13 -11.23 -12.18
CA GLN A 216 -9.83 -11.71 -11.71
C GLN A 216 -8.71 -10.72 -12.01
N LYS A 217 -8.73 -10.02 -13.16
CA LYS A 217 -7.76 -8.96 -13.46
C LYS A 217 -7.85 -7.81 -12.45
N VAL A 218 -9.07 -7.31 -12.20
CA VAL A 218 -9.29 -6.24 -11.23
C VAL A 218 -8.89 -6.70 -9.82
N TYR A 219 -9.22 -7.93 -9.43
CA TYR A 219 -8.84 -8.50 -8.14
C TYR A 219 -7.32 -8.55 -7.93
N ARG A 220 -6.55 -8.95 -8.95
CA ARG A 220 -5.08 -8.91 -8.91
C ARG A 220 -4.54 -7.51 -8.66
N THR A 221 -5.16 -6.48 -9.24
CA THR A 221 -4.78 -5.08 -8.96
C THR A 221 -5.01 -4.73 -7.49
N PHE A 222 -6.12 -5.15 -6.89
CA PHE A 222 -6.37 -4.95 -5.45
C PHE A 222 -5.40 -5.72 -4.56
N LEU A 223 -5.03 -6.96 -4.92
CA LEU A 223 -4.01 -7.73 -4.19
C LEU A 223 -2.66 -7.01 -4.17
N LEU A 224 -2.19 -6.54 -5.34
CA LEU A 224 -0.95 -5.80 -5.45
C LEU A 224 -0.99 -4.47 -4.69
N ALA A 225 -2.13 -3.75 -4.75
CA ALA A 225 -2.31 -2.53 -3.97
C ALA A 225 -2.28 -2.82 -2.45
N ASN A 226 -2.93 -3.90 -2.01
CA ASN A 226 -2.94 -4.31 -0.60
C ASN A 226 -1.54 -4.67 -0.11
N GLU A 227 -0.78 -5.43 -0.90
CA GLU A 227 0.61 -5.77 -0.61
C GLU A 227 1.51 -4.53 -0.54
N TYR A 228 1.36 -3.61 -1.49
CA TYR A 228 2.10 -2.36 -1.50
C TYR A 228 1.82 -1.51 -0.25
N HIS A 229 0.55 -1.32 0.10
CA HIS A 229 0.16 -0.55 1.28
C HIS A 229 0.57 -1.23 2.59
N SER A 230 0.47 -2.56 2.67
CA SER A 230 0.93 -3.35 3.81
C SER A 230 2.45 -3.23 3.99
N SER A 231 3.21 -3.40 2.90
CA SER A 231 4.67 -3.23 2.90
C SER A 231 5.08 -1.85 3.38
N LYS A 232 4.48 -0.79 2.83
CA LYS A 232 4.78 0.59 3.21
C LYS A 232 4.50 0.88 4.69
N LEU A 233 3.38 0.37 5.21
CA LEU A 233 3.01 0.53 6.62
C LEU A 233 3.99 -0.20 7.54
N CYS A 234 4.28 -1.47 7.26
CA CYS A 234 5.17 -2.29 8.08
C CYS A 234 6.63 -1.85 7.98
N GLU A 235 7.07 -1.36 6.83
CA GLU A 235 8.39 -0.77 6.64
C GLU A 235 8.54 0.52 7.46
N ALA A 236 7.56 1.42 7.42
CA ALA A 236 7.59 2.65 8.22
C ALA A 236 7.70 2.35 9.73
N ARG A 237 6.95 1.35 10.22
CA ARG A 237 7.06 0.88 11.62
C ARG A 237 8.37 0.18 11.93
N TYR A 238 8.91 -0.55 10.97
CA TYR A 238 10.23 -1.16 11.09
C TYR A 238 11.32 -0.10 11.25
N THR A 239 11.36 0.89 10.36
CA THR A 239 12.35 1.98 10.40
C THR A 239 12.22 2.83 11.66
N GLU A 240 10.99 3.15 12.09
CA GLU A 240 10.77 3.88 13.35
C GLU A 240 11.33 3.13 14.57
N CYS A 241 11.20 1.79 14.58
CA CYS A 241 11.79 0.97 15.61
C CYS A 241 13.33 0.91 15.50
N GLU A 242 13.86 0.76 14.29
CA GLU A 242 15.30 0.75 14.02
C GLU A 242 15.96 2.04 14.52
N ASP A 243 15.42 3.20 14.12
CA ASP A 243 15.89 4.51 14.57
C ASP A 243 15.86 4.65 16.10
N LYS A 244 14.79 4.14 16.73
CA LYS A 244 14.67 4.15 18.19
C LYS A 244 15.71 3.25 18.85
N MET A 245 15.98 2.07 18.29
CA MET A 245 17.00 1.16 18.81
C MET A 245 18.40 1.76 18.67
N ASP A 246 18.69 2.38 17.53
CA ASP A 246 19.97 3.05 17.28
C ASP A 246 20.18 4.24 18.24
N HIS A 247 19.12 5.02 18.51
CA HIS A 247 19.18 6.07 19.52
C HIS A 247 19.50 5.53 20.92
N LEU A 248 18.87 4.42 21.31
CA LEU A 248 19.11 3.77 22.60
C LEU A 248 20.52 3.17 22.71
N GLN A 249 21.16 2.79 21.60
CA GLN A 249 22.54 2.31 21.59
C GLN A 249 23.57 3.42 21.85
N VAL A 250 23.30 4.65 21.42
CA VAL A 250 24.26 5.76 21.51
C VAL A 250 24.11 6.59 22.79
N MET A 251 23.17 6.26 23.67
CA MET A 251 22.97 6.95 24.95
C MET A 251 24.27 7.07 25.76
N ARG A 252 24.48 8.24 26.39
CA ARG A 252 25.71 8.57 27.11
C ARG A 252 25.87 7.73 28.37
N LEU A 253 24.76 7.47 29.06
CA LEU A 253 24.66 6.53 30.15
C LEU A 253 23.94 5.27 29.65
N PRO A 254 24.67 4.17 29.44
CA PRO A 254 24.06 2.95 28.93
C PRO A 254 23.20 2.32 30.04
N SER A 255 21.94 2.02 29.74
CA SER A 255 21.01 1.34 30.66
C SER A 255 20.28 0.19 29.96
N MET A 256 20.39 -1.00 30.54
CA MET A 256 19.75 -2.22 30.06
C MET A 256 18.23 -2.18 30.24
N ALA A 257 17.74 -1.53 31.30
CA ALA A 257 16.30 -1.40 31.56
C ALA A 257 15.60 -0.56 30.48
N LYS A 258 16.18 0.61 30.13
CA LYS A 258 15.65 1.48 29.06
C LYS A 258 15.68 0.77 27.71
N PHE A 259 16.75 0.06 27.39
CA PHE A 259 16.86 -0.72 26.15
C PHE A 259 15.79 -1.83 26.06
N ASN A 260 15.63 -2.63 27.11
CA ASN A 260 14.61 -3.71 27.15
C ASN A 260 13.17 -3.17 27.10
N ALA A 261 12.90 -2.04 27.75
CA ALA A 261 11.59 -1.38 27.66
C ALA A 261 11.32 -0.88 26.23
N GLY A 262 12.31 -0.28 25.58
CA GLY A 262 12.23 0.14 24.18
C GLY A 262 12.00 -1.04 23.23
N PHE A 263 12.70 -2.15 23.45
CA PHE A 263 12.54 -3.39 22.70
C PHE A 263 11.11 -3.93 22.80
N LEU A 264 10.57 -4.06 24.01
CA LEU A 264 9.21 -4.58 24.22
C LEU A 264 8.17 -3.66 23.59
N GLN A 265 8.36 -2.33 23.72
CA GLN A 265 7.47 -1.35 23.12
C GLN A 265 7.47 -1.45 21.59
N CYS A 266 8.64 -1.65 20.97
CA CYS A 266 8.76 -1.87 19.53
C CYS A 266 8.00 -3.13 19.07
N ASP A 267 8.23 -4.25 19.75
CA ASP A 267 7.60 -5.53 19.41
C ASP A 267 6.07 -5.44 19.49
N GLN A 268 5.55 -4.86 20.57
CA GLN A 268 4.10 -4.64 20.76
C GLN A 268 3.51 -3.67 19.74
N THR A 269 4.21 -2.56 19.45
CA THR A 269 3.75 -1.56 18.49
C THR A 269 3.71 -2.13 17.08
N PHE A 270 4.73 -2.90 16.70
CA PHE A 270 4.80 -3.57 15.41
C PHE A 270 3.67 -4.59 15.26
N GLU A 271 3.46 -5.47 16.26
CA GLU A 271 2.40 -6.48 16.21
C GLU A 271 0.99 -5.90 16.10
N ARG A 272 0.75 -4.75 16.77
CA ARG A 272 -0.54 -4.07 16.77
C ARG A 272 -0.80 -3.29 15.47
N ASP A 273 0.19 -2.58 14.97
CA ASP A 273 0.00 -1.58 13.89
C ASP A 273 0.31 -2.15 12.49
N CYS A 274 1.18 -3.14 12.35
CA CYS A 274 1.47 -3.78 11.06
C CYS A 274 0.38 -4.80 10.72
N VAL A 275 -0.29 -4.59 9.58
CA VAL A 275 -1.42 -5.40 9.11
C VAL A 275 -1.24 -5.72 7.63
N GLY A 276 -1.67 -6.93 7.24
CA GLY A 276 -1.73 -7.36 5.84
C GLY A 276 -0.71 -8.45 5.50
N PRO A 277 -0.56 -8.78 4.20
CA PRO A 277 0.25 -9.90 3.73
C PRO A 277 1.73 -9.78 4.08
N SER A 278 2.26 -8.57 4.10
CA SER A 278 3.69 -8.32 4.32
C SER A 278 4.11 -8.45 5.79
N LYS A 279 3.16 -8.66 6.72
CA LYS A 279 3.41 -8.73 8.16
C LYS A 279 4.43 -9.80 8.53
N GLU A 280 4.27 -11.02 8.02
CA GLU A 280 5.14 -12.15 8.40
C GLU A 280 6.57 -11.93 7.90
N THR A 281 6.74 -11.43 6.68
CA THR A 281 8.05 -11.10 6.13
C THR A 281 8.76 -10.01 6.94
N TYR A 282 8.05 -8.94 7.30
CA TYR A 282 8.63 -7.87 8.11
C TYR A 282 8.85 -8.28 9.57
N LYS A 283 8.01 -9.16 10.12
CA LYS A 283 8.20 -9.72 11.47
C LYS A 283 9.52 -10.48 11.58
N GLN A 284 9.84 -11.32 10.59
CA GLN A 284 11.12 -12.04 10.56
C GLN A 284 12.32 -11.09 10.43
N LYS A 285 12.22 -10.06 9.57
CA LYS A 285 13.25 -9.01 9.45
C LYS A 285 13.44 -8.24 10.76
N MET A 286 12.34 -7.86 11.41
CA MET A 286 12.31 -7.17 12.69
C MET A 286 12.98 -8.00 13.78
N MET A 287 12.59 -9.26 13.95
CA MET A 287 13.20 -10.14 14.96
C MET A 287 14.72 -10.29 14.76
N LYS A 288 15.17 -10.37 13.50
CA LYS A 288 16.60 -10.43 13.18
C LYS A 288 17.32 -9.13 13.52
N MET A 289 16.76 -7.97 13.17
CA MET A 289 17.32 -6.65 13.50
C MET A 289 17.39 -6.46 15.01
N LEU A 290 16.29 -6.72 15.72
CA LEU A 290 16.18 -6.64 17.18
C LEU A 290 17.18 -7.57 17.88
N GLY A 291 17.35 -8.80 17.40
CA GLY A 291 18.36 -9.73 17.92
C GLY A 291 19.79 -9.22 17.74
N LYS A 292 20.11 -8.66 16.56
CA LYS A 292 21.42 -8.06 16.27
C LYS A 292 21.69 -6.81 17.10
N SER A 293 20.69 -5.93 17.22
CA SER A 293 20.76 -4.70 18.02
C SER A 293 21.02 -5.04 19.49
N ARG A 294 20.33 -6.06 20.03
CA ARG A 294 20.53 -6.51 21.41
C ARG A 294 21.94 -7.04 21.67
N SER A 295 22.50 -7.87 20.78
CA SER A 295 23.86 -8.41 20.99
C SER A 295 24.93 -7.32 20.89
N LEU A 296 24.77 -6.39 19.94
CA LEU A 296 25.65 -5.22 19.81
C LEU A 296 25.57 -4.32 21.04
N PHE A 297 24.35 -4.03 21.53
CA PHE A 297 24.13 -3.24 22.73
C PHE A 297 24.80 -3.87 23.96
N ILE A 298 24.62 -5.17 24.21
CA ILE A 298 25.23 -5.86 25.36
C ILE A 298 26.76 -5.77 25.31
N LYS A 299 27.34 -5.94 24.10
CA LYS A 299 28.79 -5.84 23.90
C LYS A 299 29.32 -4.44 24.22
N ASP A 300 28.72 -3.40 23.65
CA ASP A 300 29.13 -2.00 23.86
C ASP A 300 28.85 -1.54 25.31
N TYR A 301 27.71 -1.93 25.87
CA TYR A 301 27.34 -1.70 27.27
C TYR A 301 28.42 -2.21 28.22
N ASN A 302 28.83 -3.48 28.09
CA ASN A 302 29.83 -4.09 28.97
C ASN A 302 31.20 -3.40 28.84
N GLN A 303 31.60 -3.04 27.62
CA GLN A 303 32.86 -2.35 27.37
C GLN A 303 32.86 -0.95 27.99
N ARG A 304 31.80 -0.17 27.79
CA ARG A 304 31.66 1.17 28.37
C ARG A 304 31.56 1.13 29.90
N LEU A 305 30.77 0.20 30.44
CA LEU A 305 30.64 0.02 31.89
C LEU A 305 31.97 -0.31 32.53
N SER A 306 32.72 -1.26 31.95
CA SER A 306 34.06 -1.61 32.44
C SER A 306 34.99 -0.40 32.47
N ASN A 307 35.05 0.36 31.36
CA ASN A 307 35.89 1.57 31.27
C ASN A 307 35.49 2.63 32.30
N TRP A 308 34.19 2.85 32.52
CA TRP A 308 33.68 3.78 33.53
C TRP A 308 34.02 3.31 34.95
N LEU A 309 33.85 2.03 35.27
CA LEU A 309 34.17 1.48 36.59
C LEU A 309 35.68 1.56 36.89
N VAL A 310 36.54 1.26 35.91
CA VAL A 310 37.99 1.40 36.05
C VAL A 310 38.37 2.87 36.30
N THR A 311 37.83 3.79 35.51
CA THR A 311 38.07 5.24 35.68
C THR A 311 37.59 5.73 37.05
N PHE A 312 36.40 5.30 37.48
CA PHE A 312 35.82 5.64 38.77
C PHE A 312 36.69 5.12 39.93
N SER A 313 37.20 3.89 39.84
CA SER A 313 38.08 3.30 40.88
C SER A 313 39.38 4.10 41.07
N LEU A 314 39.98 4.60 39.97
CA LEU A 314 41.15 5.47 40.03
C LEU A 314 40.82 6.83 40.67
N ILE A 315 39.68 7.42 40.31
CA ILE A 315 39.21 8.69 40.91
C ILE A 315 39.03 8.52 42.43
N VAL A 316 38.38 7.44 42.87
CA VAL A 316 38.18 7.15 44.30
C VAL A 316 39.52 7.02 45.04
N ALA A 317 40.51 6.33 44.44
CA ALA A 317 41.85 6.21 45.02
C ALA A 317 42.55 7.57 45.16
N ILE A 318 42.47 8.43 44.12
CA ILE A 318 43.05 9.79 44.14
C ILE A 318 42.33 10.67 45.18
N VAL A 319 41.00 10.69 45.19
CA VAL A 319 40.20 11.48 46.14
C VAL A 319 40.45 11.02 47.58
N GLY A 320 40.53 9.72 47.83
CA GLY A 320 40.85 9.15 49.13
C GLY A 320 42.22 9.60 49.65
N ARG A 321 43.23 9.62 48.78
CA ARG A 321 44.58 10.04 49.14
C ARG A 321 44.73 11.55 49.31
N PHE A 322 44.20 12.33 48.37
CA PHE A 322 44.52 13.77 48.27
C PHE A 322 43.47 14.69 48.89
N ILE A 323 42.19 14.32 48.87
CA ILE A 323 41.11 15.19 49.35
C ILE A 323 40.69 14.80 50.77
N ILE A 324 40.27 13.54 50.94
CA ILE A 324 39.69 13.06 52.22
C ILE A 324 40.79 12.60 53.20
N LYS A 325 41.98 12.24 52.68
CA LYS A 325 43.12 11.68 53.45
C LYS A 325 42.72 10.45 54.27
N PHE A 326 41.83 9.61 53.74
CA PHE A 326 41.33 8.42 54.40
C PHE A 326 41.92 7.16 53.75
N ILE A 327 42.87 6.53 54.46
CA ILE A 327 43.67 5.40 53.96
C ILE A 327 42.80 4.20 53.57
N LEU A 328 41.71 3.93 54.28
CA LEU A 328 40.81 2.82 53.95
C LEU A 328 40.10 3.03 52.60
N LEU A 329 39.78 4.28 52.23
CA LEU A 329 39.20 4.59 50.91
C LEU A 329 40.24 4.43 49.79
N GLU A 330 41.49 4.79 50.05
CA GLU A 330 42.59 4.58 49.12
C GLU A 330 42.82 3.09 48.87
N ILE A 331 42.92 2.27 49.93
CA ILE A 331 43.07 0.80 49.81
C ILE A 331 41.88 0.21 49.06
N SER A 332 40.65 0.64 49.35
CA SER A 332 39.44 0.19 48.65
C SER A 332 39.45 0.52 47.16
N GLY A 333 39.86 1.74 46.79
CA GLY A 333 39.98 2.15 45.38
C GLY A 333 41.01 1.33 44.59
N TRP A 334 42.20 1.11 45.17
CA TRP A 334 43.24 0.29 44.53
C TRP A 334 42.86 -1.19 44.42
N LEU A 335 42.23 -1.76 45.46
CA LEU A 335 41.72 -3.13 45.40
C LEU A 335 40.67 -3.29 44.30
N MET A 336 39.73 -2.33 44.19
CA MET A 336 38.71 -2.36 43.15
C MET A 336 39.31 -2.21 41.75
N PHE A 337 40.33 -1.36 41.57
CA PHE A 337 41.04 -1.21 40.30
C PHE A 337 41.73 -2.52 39.86
N ILE A 338 42.52 -3.13 40.75
CA ILE A 338 43.22 -4.39 40.47
C ILE A 338 42.21 -5.50 40.16
N PHE A 339 41.12 -5.56 40.93
CA PHE A 339 40.04 -6.51 40.69
C PHE A 339 39.44 -6.31 39.29
N LEU A 340 39.03 -5.10 38.91
CA LEU A 340 38.40 -4.84 37.61
C LEU A 340 39.33 -5.12 36.43
N GLU A 341 40.59 -4.70 36.48
CA GLU A 341 41.58 -4.96 35.40
C GLU A 341 41.92 -6.45 35.27
N THR A 342 42.13 -7.14 36.39
CA THR A 342 42.48 -8.58 36.37
C THR A 342 41.28 -9.43 35.97
N TYR A 343 40.10 -9.11 36.50
CA TYR A 343 38.87 -9.84 36.24
C TYR A 343 38.40 -9.68 34.79
N THR A 344 38.43 -8.47 34.24
CA THR A 344 37.97 -8.23 32.86
C THR A 344 38.92 -8.80 31.80
N ARG A 345 40.24 -8.84 32.06
CA ARG A 345 41.23 -9.47 31.16
C ARG A 345 41.23 -11.00 31.20
N MET A 346 40.70 -11.60 32.26
CA MET A 346 40.59 -13.06 32.38
C MET A 346 39.54 -13.64 31.42
N PHE A 347 38.55 -12.84 31.00
CA PHE A 347 37.52 -13.26 30.04
C PHE A 347 37.91 -12.86 28.61
N TRP A 348 38.08 -13.86 27.75
CA TRP A 348 38.43 -13.67 26.33
C TRP A 348 37.30 -13.05 25.48
N SER A 349 36.05 -13.05 25.95
CA SER A 349 34.91 -12.41 25.24
C SER A 349 33.98 -11.63 26.19
N SER A 350 33.48 -10.48 25.73
CA SER A 350 32.50 -9.64 26.43
C SER A 350 31.14 -10.30 26.66
N GLU A 351 30.84 -11.37 25.89
CA GLU A 351 29.62 -12.18 26.06
C GLU A 351 29.77 -13.18 27.23
N SER A 352 30.95 -13.79 27.41
CA SER A 352 31.21 -14.71 28.52
C SER A 352 31.20 -14.02 29.89
N LEU A 353 31.61 -12.74 29.92
CA LEU A 353 31.52 -11.86 31.08
C LEU A 353 30.06 -11.60 31.49
N TYR A 354 29.17 -11.45 30.51
CA TYR A 354 27.75 -11.14 30.74
C TYR A 354 27.01 -12.26 31.48
N TYR A 355 27.24 -13.52 31.12
CA TYR A 355 26.56 -14.66 31.75
C TYR A 355 27.11 -15.04 33.14
N ASN A 356 28.09 -14.31 33.68
CA ASN A 356 28.69 -14.60 34.96
C ASN A 356 27.85 -13.99 36.12
N PRO A 357 27.48 -14.77 37.16
CA PRO A 357 26.69 -14.26 38.27
C PRO A 357 27.36 -13.11 39.05
N ALA A 358 28.69 -13.07 39.13
CA ALA A 358 29.40 -12.00 39.83
C ALA A 358 29.35 -10.67 39.06
N TRP A 359 29.42 -10.72 37.72
CA TRP A 359 29.26 -9.52 36.89
C TRP A 359 27.83 -8.99 36.92
N HIS A 360 26.83 -9.88 36.97
CA HIS A 360 25.43 -9.49 37.14
C HIS A 360 25.16 -8.72 38.44
N ILE A 361 25.85 -9.04 39.54
CA ILE A 361 25.75 -8.27 40.80
C ILE A 361 26.28 -6.85 40.62
N ILE A 362 27.41 -6.70 39.92
CA ILE A 362 28.02 -5.39 39.61
C ILE A 362 27.10 -4.57 38.70
N VAL A 363 26.58 -5.19 37.63
CA VAL A 363 25.62 -4.56 36.71
C VAL A 363 24.34 -4.16 37.43
N SER A 364 23.78 -5.00 38.29
CA SER A 364 22.57 -4.70 39.07
C SER A 364 22.79 -3.53 40.05
N THR A 365 23.96 -3.49 40.69
CA THR A 365 24.35 -2.39 41.59
C THR A 365 24.50 -1.08 40.81
N TRP A 366 25.15 -1.13 39.64
CA TRP A 366 25.27 0.01 38.73
C TRP A 366 23.90 0.51 38.24
N GLU A 367 23.04 -0.38 37.76
CA GLU A 367 21.69 -0.03 37.31
C GLU A 367 20.86 0.56 38.45
N THR A 368 20.99 0.07 39.69
CA THR A 368 20.27 0.66 40.85
C THR A 368 20.75 2.07 41.19
N ILE A 369 22.04 2.36 40.99
CA ILE A 369 22.64 3.68 41.26
C ILE A 369 22.32 4.68 40.14
N VAL A 370 22.42 4.25 38.88
CA VAL A 370 22.22 5.11 37.70
C VAL A 370 20.74 5.26 37.34
N TYR A 371 19.92 4.26 37.65
CA TYR A 371 18.49 4.23 37.40
C TYR A 371 17.72 4.15 38.72
N SER A 372 17.62 5.29 39.42
CA SER A 372 16.66 5.46 40.50
C SER A 372 15.46 6.27 40.00
N PRO A 373 14.21 5.96 40.42
CA PRO A 373 13.03 6.73 40.02
C PRO A 373 13.04 8.21 40.48
N ILE A 374 14.06 8.63 41.23
CA ILE A 374 14.21 9.97 41.80
C ILE A 374 15.29 10.78 41.07
N LEU A 375 16.24 10.14 40.38
CA LEU A 375 17.36 10.78 39.67
C LEU A 375 17.56 10.12 38.30
N ASP A 376 16.94 10.67 37.25
CA ASP A 376 17.29 10.34 35.86
C ASP A 376 18.57 11.12 35.49
N LEU A 377 19.72 10.53 35.78
CA LEU A 377 21.07 11.10 35.58
C LEU A 377 21.43 11.37 34.11
N ASP A 378 20.58 10.92 33.18
CA ASP A 378 20.68 11.18 31.74
C ASP A 378 20.25 12.61 31.39
N ARG A 379 19.49 13.28 32.29
CA ARG A 379 19.23 14.71 32.17
C ARG A 379 20.49 15.47 32.59
N GLN A 380 20.99 16.26 31.65
CA GLN A 380 22.21 17.08 31.57
C GLN A 380 22.66 17.86 32.84
N ASP A 381 21.91 17.83 33.94
CA ASP A 381 22.09 18.67 35.12
C ASP A 381 23.13 18.11 36.11
N PHE A 382 23.32 16.80 36.22
CA PHE A 382 24.13 16.24 37.32
C PHE A 382 25.64 16.32 37.12
N LEU A 383 26.12 16.12 35.89
CA LEU A 383 27.54 16.32 35.56
C LEU A 383 27.92 17.80 35.62
N GLN A 384 27.00 18.68 35.24
CA GLN A 384 27.20 20.12 35.35
C GLN A 384 27.23 20.54 36.83
N PHE A 385 26.38 19.94 37.68
CA PHE A 385 26.38 20.11 39.13
C PHE A 385 27.69 19.67 39.80
N LEU A 386 28.25 18.51 39.40
CA LEU A 386 29.54 18.02 39.92
C LEU A 386 30.71 18.89 39.47
N VAL A 387 30.71 19.38 38.22
CA VAL A 387 31.73 20.30 37.70
C VAL A 387 31.65 21.67 38.39
N THR A 388 30.44 22.20 38.65
CA THR A 388 30.27 23.44 39.43
C THR A 388 30.80 23.30 40.86
N ILE A 389 30.51 22.17 41.54
CA ILE A 389 31.04 21.96 42.90
C ILE A 389 32.57 21.89 42.89
N SER A 390 33.19 21.26 41.89
CA SER A 390 34.66 21.19 41.80
C SER A 390 35.33 22.54 41.50
N THR A 391 34.65 23.44 40.80
CA THR A 391 35.19 24.77 40.44
C THR A 391 34.99 25.78 41.57
N ASP A 392 33.93 25.64 42.37
CA ASP A 392 33.67 26.49 43.54
C ASP A 392 34.64 26.24 44.71
N ILE A 393 35.16 25.01 44.86
CA ILE A 393 36.11 24.65 45.93
C ILE A 393 37.46 25.39 45.79
N TRP A 394 37.86 25.79 44.58
CA TRP A 394 39.08 26.60 44.34
C TRP A 394 38.81 28.11 44.31
N ALA A 395 37.57 28.55 44.12
CA ALA A 395 37.20 29.96 44.11
C ALA A 395 37.24 30.61 45.50
N ILE A 396 36.90 29.85 46.55
CA ILE A 396 36.89 30.32 47.95
C ILE A 396 38.30 30.75 48.44
N PRO A 397 39.37 29.94 48.29
CA PRO A 397 40.71 30.38 48.73
C PRO A 397 41.25 31.55 47.90
N ILE A 398 40.95 31.63 46.59
CA ILE A 398 41.35 32.76 45.74
C ILE A 398 40.61 34.05 46.14
N GLY A 399 39.32 33.94 46.43
CA GLY A 399 38.52 35.06 46.95
C GLY A 399 39.04 35.58 48.28
N ILE A 400 39.41 34.69 49.21
CA ILE A 400 40.02 35.07 50.49
C ILE A 400 41.39 35.75 50.27
N LEU A 401 42.22 35.25 49.34
CA LEU A 401 43.51 35.85 48.99
C LEU A 401 43.35 37.27 48.43
N LEU A 402 42.37 37.49 47.56
CA LEU A 402 42.04 38.81 47.01
C LEU A 402 41.47 39.76 48.07
N LEU A 403 40.68 39.24 49.02
CA LEU A 403 40.11 40.02 50.12
C LEU A 403 41.20 40.42 51.13
N VAL A 404 42.15 39.53 51.42
CA VAL A 404 43.36 39.84 52.21
C VAL A 404 44.23 40.87 51.49
N LEU A 405 44.42 40.77 50.18
CA LEU A 405 45.13 41.79 49.38
C LEU A 405 44.42 43.15 49.39
N LEU A 406 43.08 43.16 49.28
CA LEU A 406 42.29 44.40 49.35
C LEU A 406 42.32 45.03 50.75
N VAL A 407 42.24 44.22 51.82
CA VAL A 407 42.38 44.69 53.19
C VAL A 407 43.80 45.17 53.46
N TYR A 408 44.82 44.46 52.98
CA TYR A 408 46.22 44.89 53.06
C TYR A 408 46.44 46.24 52.36
N TRP A 409 45.93 46.40 51.14
CA TRP A 409 46.03 47.65 50.38
C TRP A 409 45.25 48.79 51.04
N ARG A 410 44.09 48.49 51.65
CA ARG A 410 43.26 49.48 52.36
C ARG A 410 43.81 49.86 53.74
N CYS A 411 44.51 48.95 54.42
CA CYS A 411 45.12 49.19 55.73
C CYS A 411 46.52 49.84 55.65
N TYR A 412 47.30 49.58 54.60
CA TYR A 412 48.64 50.17 54.43
C TYR A 412 48.70 51.35 53.43
N GLY A 413 47.67 51.57 52.61
CA GLY A 413 47.64 52.63 51.60
C GLY A 413 47.30 54.06 52.10
N ARG A 414 47.16 54.29 53.41
CA ARG A 414 46.81 55.61 53.97
C ARG A 414 47.78 56.07 55.08
N ARG A 415 48.96 56.57 54.67
CA ARG A 415 49.91 57.45 55.41
C ARG A 415 51.08 57.72 54.43
N LYS A 416 51.48 58.91 53.97
CA LYS A 416 51.42 60.30 54.44
C LYS A 416 51.67 61.29 53.25
N HIS A 417 51.03 62.45 53.29
CA HIS A 417 51.47 63.77 52.76
C HIS A 417 50.84 64.81 53.73
N GLY A 418 51.50 65.81 54.33
CA GLY A 418 52.89 66.27 54.31
C GLY A 418 53.15 67.48 55.27
N SER A 419 54.39 68.00 55.21
CA SER A 419 54.90 69.35 55.64
C SER A 419 55.29 69.60 57.13
N ARG A 420 56.33 70.37 57.53
CA ARG A 420 57.35 71.24 56.88
C ARG A 420 58.44 71.64 57.92
N SER A 421 59.71 71.85 57.52
CA SER A 421 60.74 72.84 58.02
C SER A 421 62.14 72.37 57.55
N LEU A 422 63.20 73.14 57.25
CA LEU A 422 63.51 74.55 57.00
C LEU A 422 64.97 74.52 56.41
N LEU A 423 65.18 75.02 55.16
CA LEU A 423 66.38 75.68 54.55
C LEU A 423 67.84 75.15 54.76
N PRO A 424 68.88 75.59 53.98
CA PRO A 424 68.92 76.15 52.61
C PRO A 424 70.08 75.64 51.68
N LEU A 425 70.05 76.11 50.41
CA LEU A 425 71.17 76.35 49.45
C LEU A 425 72.01 75.17 48.90
N TYR A 426 71.92 74.91 47.58
CA TYR A 426 72.89 75.36 46.56
C TYR A 426 72.47 74.88 45.15
N ASN A 427 73.01 75.55 44.14
CA ASN A 427 72.54 75.74 42.78
C ASN A 427 73.17 74.76 41.78
N SER A 428 72.45 74.29 40.74
CA SER A 428 72.91 74.28 39.33
C SER A 428 72.05 73.41 38.37
N ARG A 429 71.65 74.03 37.24
CA ARG A 429 71.61 73.51 35.82
C ARG A 429 70.84 72.20 35.53
N GLN A 430 70.13 71.97 34.43
CA GLN A 430 69.94 72.56 33.10
C GLN A 430 68.67 71.87 32.52
N LYS A 431 67.66 72.62 32.07
CA LYS A 431 67.26 72.82 30.66
C LYS A 431 66.68 71.60 29.88
N THR A 432 65.42 71.78 29.46
CA THR A 432 64.80 71.43 28.15
C THR A 432 64.65 69.95 27.77
N GLY A 433 63.55 69.45 27.20
CA GLY A 433 62.32 70.06 26.70
C GLY A 433 61.56 69.10 25.76
N SER A 434 60.33 69.48 25.43
CA SER A 434 59.54 69.17 24.22
C SER A 434 58.91 67.78 24.00
N ASN A 435 57.58 67.75 24.19
CA ASN A 435 56.53 67.41 23.19
C ASN A 435 56.98 66.76 21.86
N ARG A 436 56.46 65.58 21.50
CA ARG A 436 55.22 65.36 20.69
C ARG A 436 54.98 63.85 20.42
N PRO A 437 53.77 63.44 19.95
CA PRO A 437 53.22 62.08 20.03
C PRO A 437 53.10 61.32 18.68
N ARG A 438 52.45 60.13 18.78
CA ARG A 438 51.88 59.24 17.72
C ARG A 438 52.92 58.33 17.03
N THR A 439 52.65 57.06 16.70
CA THR A 439 51.44 56.43 16.14
C THR A 439 51.53 54.90 16.26
N ASP A 440 50.36 54.27 16.13
CA ASP A 440 50.03 52.92 15.61
C ASP A 440 50.59 51.64 16.25
#